data_AF-A0A1M5WCM8-F1
#
_entry.id   AF-A0A1M5WCM8-F1
#
_cell.length_a   1.000
_cell.length_b   1.000
_cell.length_c   1.000
_cell.angle_alpha   90.00
_cell.angle_beta   90.00
_cell.angle_gamma   90.00
#
_symmetry.space_group_name_H-M   'P 1'
#
loop_
_entity.id
_entity.type
_entity.pdbx_description
1 polymer ?
#
loop_
_entity_poly.entity_id
_entity_poly.type
_entity_poly.pdbx_seq_one_letter_code
_entity_poly.pdbx_strand_id
1 'polypeptide(L)' 'MDDGITIHIDALTVDLTPDAVAALLTGDHDVLVPAIMAALRDMSSGTGSTPRLVR' A
#
# COMPACT_ATOMS: atom_id res chain seq x y z
N MET A 1 -28.49 6.69 8.78
CA MET A 1 -27.57 7.45 7.91
C MET A 1 -26.33 6.63 7.83
N ASP A 2 -26.15 5.96 6.70
CA ASP A 2 -24.97 5.13 6.43
C ASP A 2 -24.00 6.04 5.68
N ASP A 3 -23.10 6.70 6.40
CA ASP A 3 -22.07 7.55 5.79
C ASP A 3 -20.91 6.67 5.27
N GLY A 4 -21.25 5.57 4.61
CA GLY A 4 -20.30 4.63 4.03
C GLY A 4 -19.59 5.28 2.85
N ILE A 5 -18.31 5.59 3.02
CA ILE A 5 -17.46 6.08 1.93
C ILE A 5 -17.11 4.89 1.04
N THR A 6 -17.59 4.90 -0.20
CA THR A 6 -17.18 3.94 -1.24
C THR A 6 -16.00 4.52 -2.01
N ILE A 7 -14.88 3.82 -2.02
CA ILE A 7 -13.66 4.22 -2.74
C ILE A 7 -13.56 3.38 -4.02
N HIS A 8 -13.56 4.04 -5.18
CA HIS A 8 -13.26 3.39 -6.45
C HIS A 8 -11.78 3.53 -6.76
N ILE A 9 -11.10 2.41 -7.03
CA ILE A 9 -9.68 2.38 -7.36
C ILE A 9 -9.53 1.67 -8.70
N ASP A 10 -9.27 2.43 -9.77
CA ASP A 10 -9.11 1.89 -11.13
C ASP A 10 -7.81 1.06 -11.27
N ALA A 11 -6.74 1.49 -10.61
CA ALA A 11 -5.48 0.78 -10.56
C ALA A 11 -4.74 1.12 -9.25
N LEU A 12 -4.15 0.12 -8.61
CA LEU A 12 -3.30 0.26 -7.43
C LEU A 12 -1.94 -0.34 -7.71
N THR A 13 -0.89 0.47 -7.60
CA THR A 13 0.50 0.01 -7.65
C THR A 13 1.09 0.11 -6.26
N VAL A 14 1.47 -1.03 -5.69
CA VAL A 14 2.11 -1.16 -4.38
C VAL A 14 3.44 -1.86 -4.56
N ASP A 15 4.47 -1.39 -3.86
CA ASP A 15 5.73 -2.12 -3.78
C ASP A 15 5.57 -3.23 -2.74
N LEU A 16 5.78 -4.48 -3.16
CA LEU A 16 5.56 -5.67 -2.33
C LEU A 16 6.86 -6.45 -2.19
N THR A 17 7.09 -6.96 -0.99
CA THR A 17 8.19 -7.89 -0.75
C THR A 17 7.92 -9.22 -1.49
N PRO A 18 8.97 -10.00 -1.82
CA PRO A 18 8.79 -11.30 -2.48
C PRO A 18 7.85 -12.25 -1.73
N ASP A 19 7.84 -12.18 -0.39
CA ASP A 19 6.97 -12.97 0.47
C ASP A 19 5.49 -12.60 0.30
N ALA A 20 5.19 -11.30 0.22
CA ALA A 20 3.84 -10.80 -0.05
C ALA A 20 3.38 -11.15 -1.47
N VAL A 21 4.29 -11.18 -2.45
CA VAL A 21 3.97 -11.65 -3.80
C VAL A 21 3.67 -13.15 -3.79
N ALA A 22 4.44 -13.95 -3.04
CA ALA A 22 4.14 -15.37 -2.88
C ALA A 22 2.76 -15.58 -2.24
N ALA A 23 2.44 -14.81 -1.19
CA ALA A 23 1.14 -14.83 -0.53
C ALA A 23 -0.01 -14.45 -1.48
N LEU A 24 0.19 -13.50 -2.39
CA LEU A 24 -0.78 -13.15 -3.44
C LEU A 24 -1.06 -14.33 -4.38
N LEU A 25 -0.01 -15.04 -4.79
CA LEU A 25 -0.11 -16.17 -5.70
C LEU A 25 -0.74 -17.41 -5.06
N THR A 26 -0.55 -17.60 -3.75
CA THR A 26 -1.13 -18.72 -2.99
C THR A 26 -2.51 -18.40 -2.42
N GLY A 27 -2.93 -17.13 -2.43
CA GLY A 27 -4.16 -16.69 -1.80
C GLY A 27 -4.09 -16.61 -0.27
N ASP A 28 -2.88 -16.47 0.28
CA ASP A 28 -2.67 -16.32 1.71
C ASP A 28 -2.96 -14.88 2.16
N HIS A 29 -4.19 -14.67 2.60
CA HIS A 29 -4.68 -13.36 3.05
C HIS A 29 -4.03 -12.89 4.36
N ASP A 30 -3.57 -13.79 5.21
CA ASP A 30 -2.99 -13.44 6.52
C ASP A 30 -1.63 -12.75 6.37
N VAL A 31 -0.91 -13.05 5.28
CA VAL A 31 0.36 -12.38 4.93
C VAL A 31 0.13 -11.21 3.98
N LEU A 32 -0.76 -11.37 3.00
CA LEU A 32 -1.00 -10.36 1.96
C LEU A 32 -1.61 -9.06 2.52
N VAL A 33 -2.63 -9.15 3.37
CA VAL A 33 -3.34 -7.97 3.87
C VAL A 33 -2.42 -7.08 4.72
N PRO A 34 -1.65 -7.60 5.69
CA PRO A 34 -0.68 -6.78 6.41
C PRO A 34 0.37 -6.14 5.52
N ALA A 35 0.86 -6.85 4.50
CA ALA A 35 1.85 -6.31 3.56
C ALA A 35 1.30 -5.14 2.75
N ILE A 36 0.08 -5.23 2.22
CA ILE A 36 -0.59 -4.12 1.52
C ILE A 36 -0.81 -2.93 2.46
N MET A 37 -1.30 -3.19 3.68
CA MET A 37 -1.52 -2.12 4.66
C MET A 37 -0.22 -1.41 5.06
N ALA A 38 0.88 -2.15 5.19
CA ALA A 38 2.21 -1.58 5.43
C ALA A 38 2.67 -0.71 4.26
N ALA A 39 2.51 -1.18 3.01
CA ALA A 39 2.87 -0.43 1.81
C ALA A 39 2.04 0.86 1.66
N LEU A 40 0.73 0.81 1.92
CA LEU A 40 -0.15 1.98 1.91
C LEU A 40 0.21 2.99 3.00
N ARG A 41 0.58 2.51 4.19
CA ARG A 41 1.04 3.37 5.27
C ARG A 41 2.34 4.09 4.91
N ASP A 42 3.29 3.39 4.31
CA ASP A 42 4.56 3.97 3.90
C ASP A 42 4.39 5.05 2.83
N MET A 43 3.52 4.81 1.85
CA MET A 43 3.15 5.81 0.83
C MET A 43 2.58 7.09 1.44
N SER A 44 1.74 6.98 2.48
CA SER A 44 1.20 8.15 3.18
C SER A 44 2.27 8.94 3.96
N SER A 45 3.37 8.28 4.34
CA SER A 45 4.48 8.87 5.08
C SER A 45 5.50 9.59 4.18
N GLY A 46 5.48 9.27 2.88
CA GLY A 46 6.42 9.80 1.87
C GLY A 46 6.21 11.25 1.44
N THR A 47 5.12 11.92 1.83
CA THR A 47 4.85 13.34 1.48
C THR A 47 5.65 14.35 2.33
N GLY A 48 6.57 13.91 3.19
CA GLY A 48 7.38 14.76 4.08
C GLY A 48 8.81 15.07 3.63
N SER A 49 9.35 14.41 2.59
CA SER A 49 10.74 14.61 2.17
C SER A 49 10.81 15.44 0.89
N THR A 50 10.76 16.76 1.06
CA THR A 50 11.26 17.70 0.05
C THR A 50 12.69 17.30 -0.36
N PRO A 51 13.02 17.13 -1.65
CA PRO A 51 14.40 16.99 -2.06
C PRO A 51 15.09 18.31 -1.72
N ARG A 52 15.96 18.28 -0.69
CA ARG A 52 16.80 19.42 -0.33
C ARG A 52 17.72 19.69 -1.51
N LEU A 53 17.35 20.68 -2.31
CA LEU A 53 18.14 21.23 -3.41
C LEU A 53 19.50 21.66 -2.85
N VAL A 54 20.54 20.90 -3.16
CA VAL A 54 21.92 21.25 -2.80
C VAL A 54 22.33 22.40 -3.72
N ARG A 55 22.50 23.59 -3.12
CA ARG A 55 23.26 24.69 -3.73
C ARG A 55 24.74 24.52 -3.41
#